data_AF-A0AAD7WBY8-F1
#
_entry.id   AF-A0AAD7WBY8-F1
#
_cell.length_a   1.000
_cell.length_b   1.000
_cell.length_c   1.000
_cell.angle_alpha   90.00
_cell.angle_beta   90.00
_cell.angle_gamma   90.00
#
_symmetry.space_group_name_H-M   'P 1'
#
loop_
_entity.id
_entity.type
_entity.pdbx_description
1 polymer ?
#
loop_
_entity_poly.entity_id
_entity_poly.type
_entity_poly.pdbx_seq_one_letter_code
_entity_poly.pdbx_strand_id
1 'polypeptide(L)'
;MASWFGWSEPYQRSAQKSPEDVVTDTLMLELSWQMKEAERTQRERDSEYRRLQTGVDYGWLASYPRSTYDITAGERLGLEDLCAKIHPSYCGAVILRLRQVVLENEPEVQEVSSLFRSVLLEALDRMREEEEARRLSRHSSELRTVSEDVERGLGKAERAKRVWSMPEFRSGKGT
;
A
#
# COMPACT_ATOMS: atom_id res chain seq x y z
N MET A 1 42.56 15.46 24.50
CA MET A 1 42.23 14.10 24.04
C MET A 1 41.01 14.22 23.14
N ALA A 2 41.19 13.97 21.85
CA ALA A 2 40.14 14.17 20.85
C ALA A 2 39.00 13.17 21.06
N SER A 3 37.77 13.66 21.06
CA SER A 3 36.56 12.85 21.12
C SER A 3 36.45 12.05 19.82
N TRP A 4 36.94 10.81 19.85
CA TRP A 4 36.89 9.86 18.73
C TRP A 4 35.65 8.94 18.77
N PHE A 5 34.71 9.24 19.65
CA PHE A 5 33.40 8.63 19.68
C PHE A 5 32.35 9.74 19.67
N GLY A 6 31.91 10.15 18.49
CA GLY A 6 30.69 10.94 18.29
C GLY A 6 29.42 10.11 18.56
N TRP A 7 29.43 9.30 19.62
CA TRP A 7 28.33 8.43 20.05
C TRP A 7 27.61 8.98 21.29
N SER A 8 27.88 10.23 21.64
CA SER A 8 27.09 11.00 22.59
C SER A 8 26.90 12.44 22.12
N GLU A 9 26.61 12.61 20.82
CA GLU A 9 25.78 13.74 20.43
C GLU A 9 24.37 13.34 20.88
N PRO A 10 23.73 14.03 21.84
CA PRO A 10 22.32 13.82 22.08
C PRO A 10 21.64 14.31 20.82
N TYR A 11 21.41 13.37 19.89
CA TYR A 11 20.64 13.58 18.68
C TYR A 11 19.47 14.44 19.10
N GLN A 12 19.49 15.69 18.63
CA GLN A 12 18.31 16.53 18.60
C GLN A 12 17.17 15.60 18.25
N ARG A 13 16.28 15.42 19.24
CA ARG A 13 15.07 14.58 19.20
C ARG A 13 14.65 14.41 17.76
N SER A 14 14.52 13.17 17.28
CA SER A 14 13.85 12.92 16.01
C SER A 14 12.66 13.86 15.94
N ALA A 15 12.75 14.88 15.08
CA ALA A 15 11.58 15.69 14.76
C ALA A 15 10.55 14.64 14.38
N GLN A 16 9.43 14.59 15.12
CA GLN A 16 8.42 13.54 15.00
C GLN A 16 8.12 13.33 13.52
N LYS A 17 8.73 12.31 12.91
CA LYS A 17 8.58 12.05 11.48
C LYS A 17 7.12 11.71 11.28
N SER A 18 6.50 12.32 10.28
CA SER A 18 5.13 11.97 9.96
C SER A 18 5.08 10.49 9.58
N PRO A 19 3.95 9.79 9.77
CA PRO A 19 3.84 8.41 9.34
C PRO A 19 4.08 8.27 7.82
N GLU A 20 3.78 9.31 7.04
CA GLU A 20 4.05 9.39 5.59
C GLU A 20 5.56 9.46 5.28
N ASP A 21 6.32 10.22 6.06
CA ASP A 21 7.79 10.26 5.93
C ASP A 21 8.40 8.88 6.22
N VAL A 22 7.89 8.18 7.24
CA VAL A 22 8.34 6.82 7.57
C VAL A 22 8.03 5.84 6.45
N VAL A 23 6.84 5.95 5.83
CA VAL A 23 6.49 5.14 4.65
C VAL A 23 7.44 5.42 3.51
N THR A 24 7.70 6.70 3.22
CA THR A 24 8.63 7.12 2.16
C THR A 24 10.04 6.58 2.40
N ASP A 25 10.59 6.77 3.60
CA ASP A 25 11.90 6.24 3.98
C ASP A 25 11.95 4.71 3.81
N THR A 26 10.91 4.01 4.26
CA THR A 26 10.84 2.55 4.22
C THR A 26 10.77 2.02 2.80
N LEU A 27 9.92 2.59 1.96
CA LEU A 27 9.74 2.16 0.57
C LEU A 27 10.96 2.49 -0.29
N MET A 28 11.59 3.65 -0.07
CA MET A 28 12.85 4.01 -0.74
C MET A 28 14.02 3.12 -0.28
N LEU A 29 14.05 2.71 0.99
CA LEU A 29 15.02 1.74 1.49
C LEU A 29 14.83 0.38 0.81
N GLU A 30 13.58 -0.10 0.71
CA GLU A 30 13.25 -1.36 0.01
C GLU A 30 13.65 -1.29 -1.47
N LEU A 31 13.37 -0.19 -2.17
CA LEU A 31 13.81 0.01 -3.55
C LEU A 31 15.34 -0.12 -3.67
N SER A 32 16.08 0.57 -2.79
CA SER A 32 17.56 0.52 -2.79
C SER A 32 18.08 -0.90 -2.53
N TRP A 33 17.36 -1.68 -1.71
CA TRP A 33 17.66 -3.07 -1.46
C TRP A 33 17.42 -3.91 -2.73
N GLN A 34 16.26 -3.77 -3.37
CA GLN A 34 15.92 -4.51 -4.59
C GLN A 34 16.90 -4.23 -5.73
N MET A 35 17.33 -2.97 -5.90
CA MET A 35 18.34 -2.63 -6.91
C MET A 35 19.69 -3.30 -6.65
N LYS A 36 20.16 -3.27 -5.39
CA LYS A 36 21.41 -3.96 -5.00
C LYS A 36 21.30 -5.47 -5.19
N GLU A 37 20.14 -6.02 -4.90
CA GLU A 37 19.90 -7.46 -5.03
C GLU A 37 19.86 -7.89 -6.49
N ALA A 38 19.14 -7.17 -7.35
CA ALA A 38 19.15 -7.40 -8.79
C ALA A 38 20.57 -7.33 -9.37
N GLU A 39 21.37 -6.35 -8.91
CA GLU A 39 22.75 -6.19 -9.36
C GLU A 39 23.65 -7.33 -8.86
N ARG A 40 23.42 -7.83 -7.64
CA ARG A 40 24.13 -9.02 -7.13
C ARG A 40 23.80 -10.24 -7.97
N THR A 41 22.52 -10.51 -8.22
CA THR A 41 22.07 -11.66 -9.02
C THR A 41 22.60 -11.59 -10.45
N GLN A 42 22.63 -10.41 -11.07
CA GLN A 42 23.21 -10.22 -12.40
C GLN A 42 24.71 -10.56 -12.40
N ARG A 43 25.47 -10.09 -11.41
CA ARG A 43 26.90 -10.42 -11.28
C ARG A 43 27.15 -11.91 -11.07
N GLU A 44 26.31 -12.58 -10.27
CA GLU A 44 26.40 -14.02 -10.04
C GLU A 44 26.22 -14.79 -11.36
N ARG A 45 25.20 -14.42 -12.16
CA ARG A 45 24.96 -14.98 -13.50
C ARG A 45 26.14 -14.77 -14.45
N ASP A 46 26.69 -13.56 -14.51
CA ASP A 46 27.83 -13.24 -15.39
C ASP A 46 29.13 -13.95 -14.98
N SER A 47 29.32 -14.16 -13.68
CA SER A 47 30.47 -14.89 -13.13
C SER A 47 30.36 -16.37 -13.43
N GLU A 48 29.18 -16.95 -13.24
CA GLU A 48 28.92 -18.35 -13.56
C GLU A 48 29.04 -18.61 -15.07
N TYR A 49 28.49 -17.73 -15.90
CA TYR A 49 28.62 -17.83 -17.35
C TYR A 49 30.09 -17.84 -17.79
N ARG A 50 30.91 -16.93 -17.26
CA ARG A 50 32.35 -16.92 -17.52
C ARG A 50 33.03 -18.20 -17.04
N ARG A 51 32.72 -18.68 -15.83
CA ARG A 51 33.26 -19.94 -15.29
C ARG A 51 32.95 -21.12 -16.20
N LEU A 52 31.73 -21.19 -16.74
CA LEU A 52 31.33 -22.23 -17.70
C LEU A 52 32.09 -22.13 -19.02
N GLN A 53 32.38 -20.92 -19.51
CA GLN A 53 33.18 -20.72 -20.73
C GLN A 53 34.67 -21.01 -20.56
N THR A 54 35.28 -20.59 -19.44
CA THR A 54 36.73 -20.70 -19.20
C THR A 54 37.13 -21.99 -18.49
N GLY A 55 36.18 -22.70 -17.87
CA GLY A 55 36.42 -23.91 -17.07
C GLY A 55 37.12 -23.65 -15.73
N VAL A 56 37.42 -22.38 -15.40
CA VAL A 56 38.18 -21.96 -14.23
C VAL A 56 37.53 -20.72 -13.62
N ASP A 57 37.42 -20.68 -12.29
CA ASP A 57 36.85 -19.56 -11.56
C ASP A 57 37.91 -18.47 -11.29
N TYR A 58 37.82 -17.38 -12.07
CA TYR A 58 38.62 -16.17 -11.89
C TYR A 58 37.83 -15.05 -11.21
N GLY A 59 36.70 -15.36 -10.55
CA GLY A 59 35.82 -14.36 -9.93
C GLY A 59 36.54 -13.45 -8.93
N TRP A 60 37.55 -13.96 -8.23
CA TRP A 60 38.38 -13.19 -7.29
C TRP A 60 39.37 -12.22 -7.97
N LEU A 61 39.71 -12.44 -9.24
CA LEU A 61 40.53 -11.52 -10.04
C LEU A 61 39.66 -10.48 -10.77
N ALA A 62 38.35 -10.69 -10.85
CA ALA A 62 37.46 -9.79 -11.53
C ALA A 62 37.25 -8.50 -10.71
N SER A 63 37.69 -7.37 -11.26
CA SER A 63 37.32 -6.05 -10.76
C SER A 63 35.98 -5.64 -11.37
N TYR A 64 34.92 -5.70 -10.57
CA TYR A 64 33.63 -5.15 -10.96
C TYR A 64 33.66 -3.63 -10.76
N PRO A 65 33.23 -2.83 -11.75
CA PRO A 65 33.03 -1.40 -11.55
C PRO A 65 32.09 -1.17 -10.37
N ARG A 66 32.28 -0.06 -9.65
CA ARG A 66 31.29 0.38 -8.65
C ARG A 66 29.94 0.53 -9.35
N SER A 67 28.87 0.20 -8.63
CA SER A 67 27.50 0.27 -9.16
C SER A 67 27.30 1.59 -9.91
N THR A 68 27.05 1.49 -11.21
CA THR A 68 26.81 2.65 -12.09
C THR A 68 25.33 3.01 -12.14
N TYR A 69 24.49 2.22 -11.48
CA TYR A 69 23.04 2.32 -11.55
C TYR A 69 22.54 3.16 -10.38
N ASP A 70 22.67 4.47 -10.53
CA ASP A 70 22.12 5.45 -9.59
C ASP A 70 20.80 6.03 -10.12
N ILE A 71 19.78 6.05 -9.27
CA ILE A 71 18.51 6.72 -9.54
C ILE A 71 18.80 8.22 -9.70
N THR A 72 18.36 8.80 -10.82
CA THR A 72 18.54 10.24 -11.04
C THR A 72 17.81 11.06 -9.97
N ALA A 73 18.34 12.23 -9.60
CA ALA A 73 17.70 13.05 -8.54
C ALA A 73 16.23 13.38 -8.85
N GLY A 74 15.88 13.61 -10.12
CA GLY A 74 14.50 13.87 -10.54
C GLY A 74 13.59 12.65 -10.44
N GLU A 75 14.10 11.46 -10.80
CA GLU A 75 13.37 10.21 -10.64
C GLU A 75 13.15 9.88 -9.17
N ARG A 76 14.19 10.04 -8.34
CA ARG A 76 14.12 9.85 -6.89
C ARG A 76 13.05 10.73 -6.26
N LEU A 77 13.02 12.02 -6.63
CA LEU A 77 12.00 12.96 -6.15
C LEU A 77 10.59 12.53 -6.59
N GLY A 78 10.43 12.07 -7.83
CA GLY A 78 9.13 11.59 -8.32
C GLY A 78 8.64 10.33 -7.61
N LEU A 79 9.55 9.43 -7.24
CA LEU A 79 9.24 8.24 -6.45
C LEU A 79 8.88 8.60 -5.00
N GLU A 80 9.62 9.53 -4.39
CA GLU A 80 9.32 10.04 -3.04
C GLU A 80 7.93 10.68 -2.98
N ASP A 81 7.54 11.48 -3.99
CA ASP A 81 6.20 12.09 -4.08
C ASP A 81 5.08 11.03 -4.18
N LEU A 82 5.31 9.92 -4.88
CA LEU A 82 4.37 8.80 -4.93
C LEU A 82 4.30 8.06 -3.59
N CYS A 83 5.44 7.81 -2.96
CA CYS A 83 5.49 7.14 -1.65
C CYS A 83 4.78 7.94 -0.56
N ALA A 84 4.90 9.27 -0.55
CA ALA A 84 4.25 10.13 0.43
C ALA A 84 2.71 10.05 0.36
N LYS A 85 2.15 9.66 -0.79
CA LYS A 85 0.70 9.47 -1.00
C LYS A 85 0.19 8.11 -0.52
N ILE A 86 1.09 7.16 -0.22
CA ILE A 86 0.71 5.83 0.24
C ILE A 86 0.28 5.89 1.71
N HIS A 87 -0.94 5.42 1.99
CA HIS A 87 -1.41 5.34 3.36
C HIS A 87 -0.61 4.30 4.15
N PRO A 88 -0.25 4.54 5.43
CA PRO A 88 0.62 3.65 6.20
C PRO A 88 0.16 2.19 6.27
N SER A 89 -1.14 1.92 6.21
CA SER A 89 -1.68 0.54 6.18
C SER A 89 -1.34 -0.23 4.89
N TYR A 90 -1.03 0.46 3.78
CA TYR A 90 -0.70 -0.14 2.49
C TYR A 90 0.80 -0.34 2.29
N CYS A 91 1.66 0.26 3.11
CA CYS A 91 3.11 0.16 2.98
C CYS A 91 3.59 -1.31 2.89
N GLY A 92 3.11 -2.17 3.79
CA GLY A 92 3.44 -3.60 3.75
C GLY A 92 2.96 -4.31 2.49
N ALA A 93 1.77 -3.97 1.98
CA ALA A 93 1.23 -4.55 0.75
C ALA A 93 2.05 -4.14 -0.48
N VAL A 94 2.51 -2.88 -0.53
CA VAL A 94 3.42 -2.38 -1.58
C VAL A 94 4.74 -3.14 -1.57
N ILE A 95 5.37 -3.32 -0.40
CA ILE A 95 6.63 -4.06 -0.27
C ILE A 95 6.47 -5.50 -0.77
N LEU A 96 5.41 -6.19 -0.34
CA LEU A 96 5.15 -7.57 -0.76
C LEU A 96 4.90 -7.65 -2.27
N ARG A 97 4.14 -6.70 -2.83
CA ARG A 97 3.87 -6.66 -4.27
C ARG A 97 5.14 -6.40 -5.07
N LEU A 98 5.99 -5.47 -4.63
CA LEU A 98 7.28 -5.21 -5.29
C LEU A 98 8.14 -6.48 -5.30
N ARG A 99 8.32 -7.13 -4.15
CA ARG A 99 9.11 -8.38 -4.04
C ARG A 99 8.56 -9.47 -4.95
N GLN A 100 7.24 -9.61 -5.00
CA GLN A 100 6.59 -10.57 -5.88
C GLN A 100 6.90 -10.27 -7.36
N VAL A 101 6.72 -9.02 -7.79
CA VAL A 101 6.98 -8.61 -9.18
C VAL A 101 8.46 -8.77 -9.54
N VAL A 102 9.39 -8.43 -8.64
CA VAL A 102 10.83 -8.65 -8.87
C VAL A 102 11.15 -10.13 -8.99
N LEU A 103 10.56 -10.98 -8.14
CA LEU A 103 10.74 -12.43 -8.20
C LEU A 103 10.19 -13.04 -9.50
N GLU A 104 9.03 -12.57 -9.96
CA GLU A 104 8.36 -13.11 -11.15
C GLU A 104 9.05 -12.70 -12.46
N ASN A 105 9.60 -11.49 -12.52
CA ASN A 105 10.15 -10.94 -13.76
C ASN A 105 11.69 -11.04 -13.84
N GLU A 106 12.38 -11.23 -12.72
CA GLU A 106 13.86 -11.20 -12.61
C GLU A 106 14.50 -10.04 -13.38
N PRO A 107 14.08 -8.79 -13.10
CA PRO A 107 14.43 -7.61 -13.90
C PRO A 107 15.91 -7.25 -13.86
N GLU A 108 16.36 -6.50 -14.86
CA GLU A 108 17.65 -5.81 -14.77
C GLU A 108 17.61 -4.66 -13.75
N VAL A 109 18.78 -4.26 -13.24
CA VAL A 109 18.91 -3.23 -12.18
C VAL A 109 18.21 -1.92 -12.56
N GLN A 110 18.28 -1.52 -13.83
CA GLN A 110 17.66 -0.30 -14.34
C GLN A 110 16.14 -0.37 -14.40
N GLU A 111 15.57 -1.57 -14.49
CA GLU A 111 14.13 -1.77 -14.61
C GLU A 111 13.43 -1.77 -13.25
N VAL A 112 14.18 -2.03 -12.17
CA VAL A 112 13.64 -2.09 -10.79
C VAL A 112 12.94 -0.79 -10.40
N SER A 113 13.48 0.38 -10.76
CA SER A 113 12.85 1.67 -10.44
C SER A 113 11.53 1.90 -11.18
N SER A 114 11.47 1.48 -12.45
CA SER A 114 10.26 1.51 -13.28
C SER A 114 9.18 0.58 -12.72
N LEU A 115 9.56 -0.66 -12.35
CA LEU A 115 8.65 -1.61 -11.72
C LEU A 115 8.14 -1.07 -10.38
N PHE A 116 9.00 -0.49 -9.57
CA PHE A 116 8.59 0.11 -8.30
C PHE A 116 7.58 1.26 -8.52
N ARG A 117 7.83 2.14 -9.48
CA ARG A 117 6.85 3.16 -9.88
C ARG A 117 5.50 2.55 -10.27
N SER A 118 5.50 1.48 -11.05
CA SER A 118 4.28 0.79 -11.48
C SER A 118 3.49 0.21 -10.30
N VAL A 119 4.19 -0.37 -9.32
CA VAL A 119 3.58 -0.92 -8.09
C VAL A 119 3.00 0.19 -7.21
N LEU A 120 3.68 1.33 -7.10
CA LEU A 120 3.15 2.49 -6.37
C LEU A 120 1.86 3.03 -7.00
N LEU A 121 1.83 3.18 -8.32
CA LEU A 121 0.64 3.62 -9.04
C LEU A 121 -0.52 2.63 -8.88
N GLU A 122 -0.24 1.33 -9.03
CA GLU A 122 -1.23 0.27 -8.78
C GLU A 122 -1.79 0.34 -7.35
N ALA A 123 -0.96 0.58 -6.34
CA ALA A 123 -1.41 0.70 -4.96
C ALA A 123 -2.28 1.93 -4.72
N LEU A 124 -1.92 3.08 -5.33
CA LEU A 124 -2.72 4.30 -5.25
C LEU A 124 -4.09 4.14 -5.92
N ASP A 125 -4.15 3.44 -7.07
CA ASP A 125 -5.40 3.14 -7.75
C ASP A 125 -6.29 2.23 -6.89
N ARG A 126 -5.72 1.16 -6.30
CA ARG A 126 -6.45 0.28 -5.37
C ARG A 126 -6.99 1.01 -4.15
N MET A 127 -6.19 1.91 -3.57
CA MET A 127 -6.63 2.73 -2.43
C MET A 127 -7.83 3.60 -2.79
N ARG A 128 -7.80 4.21 -3.98
CA ARG A 128 -8.91 5.04 -4.49
C ARG A 128 -10.17 4.19 -4.73
N GLU A 129 -10.03 3.03 -5.37
CA GLU A 129 -11.14 2.11 -5.62
C GLU A 129 -11.79 1.61 -4.32
N GLU A 130 -10.98 1.27 -3.31
CA GLU A 130 -11.48 0.86 -2.00
C GLU A 130 -12.22 2.00 -1.27
N GLU A 131 -11.75 3.24 -1.38
CA GLU A 131 -12.43 4.40 -0.82
C GLU A 131 -13.79 4.62 -1.50
N GLU A 132 -13.84 4.57 -2.83
CA GLU A 132 -15.09 4.69 -3.59
C GLU A 132 -16.08 3.58 -3.24
N ALA A 133 -15.62 2.33 -3.13
CA ALA A 133 -16.45 1.20 -2.71
C ALA A 133 -16.99 1.38 -1.28
N ARG A 134 -16.17 1.89 -0.35
CA ARG A 134 -16.61 2.21 1.02
C ARG A 134 -17.67 3.31 1.04
N ARG A 135 -17.51 4.35 0.20
CA ARG A 135 -18.49 5.45 0.10
C ARG A 135 -19.84 4.96 -0.42
N LEU A 136 -19.84 4.10 -1.45
CA LEU A 136 -21.06 3.51 -1.99
C LEU A 136 -21.74 2.57 -0.99
N SER A 137 -20.95 1.77 -0.26
CA SER A 137 -21.46 0.87 0.79
C SER A 137 -22.17 1.64 1.91
N ARG A 138 -21.59 2.77 2.35
CA ARG A 138 -22.21 3.66 3.34
C ARG A 138 -23.54 4.22 2.85
N HIS A 139 -23.57 4.80 1.64
CA HIS A 139 -24.81 5.31 1.05
C HIS A 139 -25.88 4.21 0.91
N SER A 140 -25.49 3.00 0.51
CA SER A 140 -26.41 1.86 0.41
C SER A 140 -26.97 1.45 1.78
N SER A 141 -26.15 1.46 2.83
CA SER A 141 -26.61 1.20 4.19
C SER A 141 -27.57 2.27 4.72
N GLU A 142 -27.31 3.54 4.41
CA GLU A 142 -28.19 4.66 4.77
C GLU A 142 -29.55 4.54 4.07
N LEU A 143 -29.57 4.28 2.76
CA LEU A 143 -30.81 4.08 2.01
C LEU A 143 -31.62 2.89 2.53
N ARG A 144 -30.97 1.79 2.93
CA ARG A 144 -31.64 0.65 3.56
C ARG A 144 -32.31 1.04 4.88
N THR A 145 -31.61 1.78 5.74
CA THR A 145 -32.20 2.24 7.02
C THR A 145 -33.40 3.16 6.82
N VAL A 146 -33.32 4.11 5.89
CA VAL A 146 -34.45 5.01 5.57
C VAL A 146 -35.64 4.23 5.04
N SER A 147 -35.42 3.23 4.17
CA SER A 147 -36.49 2.37 3.66
C SER A 147 -37.18 1.60 4.77
N GLU A 148 -36.42 0.98 5.68
CA GLU A 148 -36.97 0.25 6.82
C GLU A 148 -37.78 1.15 7.78
N ASP A 149 -37.32 2.38 8.01
CA ASP A 149 -38.01 3.35 8.85
C ASP A 149 -39.31 3.85 8.21
N VAL A 150 -39.31 4.05 6.88
CA VAL A 150 -40.51 4.38 6.11
C VAL A 150 -41.53 3.25 6.16
N GLU A 151 -41.12 2.00 5.94
CA GLU A 151 -42.01 0.84 6.02
C GLU A 151 -42.60 0.65 7.43
N ARG A 152 -41.78 0.80 8.48
CA ARG A 152 -42.26 0.79 9.87
C ARG A 152 -43.23 1.93 10.14
N GLY A 153 -42.98 3.12 9.60
CA GLY A 153 -43.87 4.28 9.71
C GLY A 153 -45.22 4.05 9.05
N LEU A 154 -45.23 3.54 7.82
CA LEU A 154 -46.43 3.20 7.06
C LEU A 154 -47.23 2.09 7.76
N GLY A 155 -46.57 1.03 8.24
CA GLY A 155 -47.23 -0.06 8.97
C GLY A 155 -47.88 0.41 10.28
N LYS A 156 -47.25 1.33 11.01
CA LYS A 156 -47.85 1.96 12.20
C LYS A 156 -49.05 2.83 11.85
N ALA A 157 -48.96 3.63 10.79
CA ALA A 157 -50.04 4.50 10.33
C ALA A 157 -51.26 3.67 9.85
N GLU A 158 -51.02 2.57 9.14
CA GLU A 158 -52.08 1.69 8.67
C GLU A 158 -52.76 0.94 9.83
N ARG A 159 -51.98 0.48 10.82
CA ARG A 159 -52.52 -0.11 12.05
C ARG A 159 -53.37 0.90 12.84
N ALA A 160 -52.92 2.15 12.95
CA ALA A 160 -53.68 3.23 13.62
C ALA A 160 -54.99 3.54 12.87
N LYS A 161 -54.98 3.56 11.54
CA LYS A 161 -56.19 3.74 10.72
C LYS A 161 -57.20 2.62 10.93
N ARG A 162 -56.77 1.34 10.98
CA ARG A 162 -57.67 0.20 11.24
C ARG A 162 -58.33 0.28 12.63
N VAL A 163 -57.59 0.74 13.65
CA VAL A 163 -58.12 0.91 15.02
C VAL A 163 -59.21 1.98 15.09
N TRP A 164 -59.06 3.10 14.38
CA TRP A 164 -60.07 4.19 14.40
C TRP A 164 -61.29 3.91 13.50
N SER A 165 -61.18 2.94 12.59
CA SER A 165 -62.24 2.64 11.60
C SER A 165 -63.23 1.56 12.04
N MET A 166 -63.00 0.85 13.16
CA MET A 166 -63.97 -0.13 13.68
C MET A 166 -64.96 0.56 14.62
N PRO A 167 -66.27 0.67 14.26
CA PRO A 167 -67.28 1.14 15.20
C PRO A 167 -67.51 0.06 16.27
N GLU A 168 -67.47 0.45 17.54
CA GLU A 168 -67.84 -0.45 18.64
C GLU A 168 -69.34 -0.77 18.57
N PHE A 169 -69.68 -1.99 18.14
CA PHE A 169 -71.01 -2.54 18.38
C PHE A 169 -71.06 -3.11 19.80
N ARG A 170 -71.66 -2.33 20.72
CA ARG A 170 -72.09 -2.83 22.02
C ARG A 170 -73.23 -3.82 21.83
N SER A 171 -72.94 -5.11 21.99
CA SER A 171 -73.95 -6.15 22.16
C SER A 171 -74.65 -5.93 23.51
N GLY A 172 -75.82 -5.31 23.47
CA GLY A 172 -76.68 -5.11 24.63
C GLY A 172 -77.11 -6.44 25.25
N LYS A 173 -77.05 -6.48 26.58
CA LYS A 173 -77.62 -7.55 27.41
C LYS A 173 -79.14 -7.63 27.17
N GLY A 174 -79.63 -8.81 26.81
CA GLY A 174 -81.05 -9.15 26.83
C GLY A 174 -81.25 -10.37 27.73
N THR A 175 -81.77 -10.09 28.92
CA THR A 175 -82.59 -10.93 29.83
C THR A 175 -82.29 -12.41 29.96
#